data_AF-A0A367KU57-F1
#
_entry.id   AF-A0A367KU57-F1
#
_cell.length_a   1.000
_cell.length_b   1.000
_cell.length_c   1.000
_cell.angle_alpha   90.00
_cell.angle_beta   90.00
_cell.angle_gamma   90.00
#
_symmetry.space_group_name_H-M   'P 1'
#
loop_
_entity.id
_entity.type
_entity.pdbx_description
1 polymer ?
#
loop_
_entity_poly.entity_id
_entity_poly.type
_entity_poly.pdbx_seq_one_letter_code
_entity_poly.pdbx_strand_id
1 'polypeptide(L)' 'MSLVNRPNNVIANQRYFQAPSNTLLFLRGPRDKLFVYSTFAILGVGIVGSLYGAVNMARGKK' A
#
# COMPACT_ATOMS: atom_id res chain seq x y z
N MET A 1 3.62 -37.11 0.56
CA MET A 1 4.52 -36.22 -0.20
C MET A 1 3.69 -35.02 -0.64
N SER A 2 4.03 -33.79 -0.20
CA SER A 2 3.25 -32.59 -0.55
C SER A 2 3.36 -32.33 -2.05
N LEU A 3 2.23 -32.11 -2.73
CA LEU A 3 2.15 -31.76 -4.16
C LEU A 3 2.75 -30.38 -4.48
N VAL A 4 3.11 -29.60 -3.47
CA VAL A 4 3.72 -28.27 -3.61
C VAL A 4 4.99 -28.24 -2.75
N ASN A 5 6.15 -28.29 -3.39
CA ASN A 5 7.41 -27.96 -2.73
C ASN A 5 7.52 -26.44 -2.63
N ARG A 6 7.10 -25.86 -1.51
CA ARG A 6 7.28 -24.44 -1.24
C ARG A 6 8.55 -24.26 -0.41
N PRO A 7 9.61 -23.63 -0.94
CA PRO A 7 10.82 -23.40 -0.15
C PRO A 7 10.48 -22.52 1.06
N ASN A 8 11.02 -22.89 2.23
CA ASN A 8 10.89 -22.09 3.43
C ASN A 8 11.85 -20.89 3.36
N ASN A 9 11.29 -19.71 3.07
CA ASN A 9 12.04 -18.46 2.97
C ASN A 9 11.93 -17.57 4.23
N VAL A 10 11.43 -18.10 5.36
CA VAL A 10 11.18 -17.31 6.57
C VAL A 10 12.47 -16.65 7.08
N ILE A 11 13.57 -17.40 7.21
CA ILE A 11 14.85 -16.86 7.69
C ILE A 11 15.41 -15.78 6.76
N ALA A 12 15.26 -15.95 5.44
CA ALA A 12 15.69 -14.95 4.46
C ALA A 12 14.87 -13.65 4.60
N ASN A 13 13.54 -13.78 4.75
CA ASN A 13 12.67 -12.64 4.96
C ASN A 13 12.95 -11.95 6.30
N GLN A 14 13.17 -12.70 7.39
CA GLN A 14 13.52 -12.13 8.70
C GLN A 14 14.79 -11.30 8.61
N ARG A 15 15.87 -11.83 8.02
CA ARG A 15 17.12 -11.09 7.80
C ARG A 15 16.88 -9.83 6.97
N TYR A 16 16.09 -9.93 5.91
CA TYR A 16 15.78 -8.78 5.04
C TYR A 16 14.97 -7.69 5.74
N PHE A 17 13.91 -8.04 6.48
CA PHE A 17 13.01 -7.09 7.14
C PHE A 17 13.53 -6.59 8.50
N GLN A 18 14.49 -7.28 9.12
CA GLN A 18 15.08 -6.89 10.42
C GLN A 18 16.46 -6.24 10.30
N ALA A 19 17.10 -6.25 9.12
CA ALA A 19 18.35 -5.51 8.92
C ALA A 19 18.17 -4.01 9.27
N PRO A 20 19.21 -3.31 9.77
CA PRO A 20 19.14 -1.87 9.98
C PRO A 20 18.74 -1.16 8.68
N SER A 21 17.71 -0.32 8.72
CA SER A 21 17.22 0.39 7.54
C SER A 21 16.51 1.68 7.93
N ASN A 22 16.63 2.69 7.07
CA ASN A 22 15.89 3.94 7.16
C ASN A 22 14.56 3.88 6.38
N THR A 23 14.18 2.72 5.83
CA THR A 23 12.89 2.56 5.16
C THR A 23 11.81 2.15 6.15
N LEU A 24 10.64 2.78 6.02
CA LEU A 24 9.46 2.41 6.79
C LEU A 24 9.07 0.96 6.46
N LEU A 25 8.63 0.21 7.48
CA LEU A 25 8.33 -1.22 7.35
C LEU A 25 7.36 -1.53 6.20
N PHE A 26 6.33 -0.69 6.03
CA PHE A 26 5.31 -0.87 4.98
C PHE A 26 5.78 -0.48 3.57
N LEU A 27 6.99 0.06 3.40
CA LEU A 27 7.60 0.37 2.09
C LEU A 27 8.82 -0.51 1.80
N ARG A 28 9.09 -1.48 2.68
CA ARG A 28 10.36 -2.17 2.73
C ARG A 28 10.47 -3.22 1.64
N GLY A 29 9.43 -4.00 1.39
CA GLY A 29 9.40 -4.96 0.30
C GLY A 29 9.34 -4.29 -1.07
N PRO A 30 9.94 -4.92 -2.10
CA PRO A 30 9.92 -4.38 -3.46
C PRO A 30 8.50 -4.27 -4.03
N ARG A 31 7.60 -5.18 -3.63
CA ARG A 31 6.18 -5.17 -4.03
C ARG A 31 5.33 -4.25 -3.17
N ASP A 32 5.75 -3.99 -1.93
CA ASP A 32 4.97 -3.20 -0.98
C ASP A 32 4.76 -1.76 -1.50
N LYS A 33 5.77 -1.20 -2.18
CA LYS A 33 5.66 0.12 -2.83
C LYS A 33 4.50 0.21 -3.82
N LEU A 34 4.29 -0.83 -4.63
CA LEU A 34 3.19 -0.86 -5.59
C LEU A 34 1.83 -0.84 -4.86
N PHE A 35 1.68 -1.66 -3.81
CA PHE A 35 0.46 -1.71 -3.02
C PHE A 35 0.20 -0.39 -2.27
N VAL A 36 1.23 0.18 -1.64
CA VAL A 36 1.10 1.43 -0.89
C VAL A 36 0.77 2.60 -1.80
N TYR A 37 1.49 2.75 -2.92
CA TYR A 37 1.23 3.86 -3.85
C TYR A 37 -0.12 3.75 -4.55
N SER A 38 -0.53 2.54 -4.97
CA SER A 38 -1.87 2.35 -5.54
C SER A 38 -2.98 2.64 -4.53
N THR A 39 -2.80 2.23 -3.28
CA THR A 39 -3.77 2.52 -2.19
C THR A 39 -3.89 4.03 -1.96
N PHE A 40 -2.77 4.75 -1.85
CA PHE A 40 -2.79 6.20 -1.68
C PHE A 40 -3.35 6.94 -2.90
N ALA A 41 -3.13 6.43 -4.11
CA ALA A 41 -3.72 6.99 -5.31
C ALA A 41 -5.26 6.89 -5.28
N ILE A 42 -5.81 5.70 -4.99
CA ILE A 42 -7.26 5.48 -4.91
C ILE A 42 -7.88 6.33 -3.79
N LEU A 43 -7.27 6.34 -2.61
CA LEU A 43 -7.72 7.17 -1.49
C LEU A 43 -7.68 8.66 -1.83
N GLY A 44 -6.59 9.13 -2.43
CA GLY A 44 -6.44 10.52 -2.85
C GLY A 44 -7.53 10.95 -3.82
N VAL A 45 -7.82 10.12 -4.84
CA VAL A 45 -8.92 10.37 -5.79
C VAL A 45 -10.27 10.42 -5.07
N GLY A 46 -10.55 9.49 -4.16
CA GLY A 46 -11.81 9.46 -3.41
C GLY A 46 -11.98 10.70 -2.52
N ILE A 47 -10.93 11.13 -1.82
CA ILE A 47 -10.96 12.32 -0.96
C ILE A 47 -11.16 13.58 -1.80
N VAL A 48 -10.40 13.76 -2.88
CA VAL A 48 -10.54 14.93 -3.75
C VAL A 48 -11.91 14.96 -4.42
N GLY A 49 -12.41 13.83 -4.90
CA GLY A 49 -13.74 13.73 -5.52
C GLY A 49 -14.88 14.02 -4.54
N SER A 50 -14.82 13.48 -3.33
CA SER A 50 -15.81 13.76 -2.29
C SER A 50 -15.80 15.22 -1.83
N LEU A 51 -14.62 15.82 -1.68
CA LEU A 51 -14.49 17.24 -1.36
C LEU A 51 -15.05 18.12 -2.48
N TYR A 52 -14.75 17.79 -3.73
CA TYR A 52 -15.29 18.50 -4.90
C TYR A 52 -16.82 18.44 -4.93
N GLY A 53 -17.40 17.25 -4.72
CA GLY A 53 -18.85 17.06 -4.61
C GLY A 53 -19.45 17.87 -3.46
N ALA A 54 -18.83 17.84 -2.29
CA ALA A 54 -19.26 18.62 -1.12
C ALA A 54 -19.26 20.14 -1.39
N VAL A 55 -18.23 20.66 -2.06
CA VAL A 55 -18.14 22.07 -2.45
C VAL A 55 -19.24 22.44 -3.45
N ASN A 56 -19.55 21.58 -4.42
CA ASN A 56 -20.63 21.84 -5.35
C ASN A 56 -22.01 21.81 -4.67
N MET A 57 -22.25 20.86 -3.77
CA MET A 57 -23.47 20.83 -2.95
C MET A 57 -23.64 22.10 -2.11
N ALA A 58 -22.57 22.55 -1.45
CA ALA A 58 -22.58 23.79 -0.67
C ALA A 58 -22.84 25.04 -1.54
N ARG A 59 -22.42 25.01 -2.81
CA ARG A 59 -22.66 26.08 -3.79
C ARG A 59 -24.02 25.96 -4.51
N GLY A 60 -24.84 24.96 -4.18
CA GLY A 60 -26.11 24.70 -4.86
C GLY A 60 -25.98 24.25 -6.33
N LYS A 61 -24.77 23.81 -6.73
CA LYS A 61 -24.53 23.26 -8.07
C LYS A 61 -24.89 21.77 -8.04
N LYS A 62 -25.85 21.39 -8.89
CA LYS A 62 -26.29 20.00 -9.07
C LYS A 62 -25.26 19.23 -9.89
#